data_AF-A0A3D2W0B6-F1
#
_entry.id   AF-A0A3D2W0B6-F1
#
_cell.length_a   1.000
_cell.length_b   1.000
_cell.length_c   1.000
_cell.angle_alpha   90.00
_cell.angle_beta   90.00
_cell.angle_gamma   90.00
#
_symmetry.space_group_name_H-M   'P 1'
#
loop_
_entity.id
_entity.type
_entity.pdbx_description
1 polymer ?
#
loop_
_entity_poly.entity_id
_entity_poly.type
_entity_poly.pdbx_seq_one_letter_code
_entity_poly.pdbx_strand_id
1 'polypeptide(L)'
;MDWVDYKGYFGPDRRGGRGKIRLNNRRKEADVAGRPPSLRTALLQLRMRVLETQSPAGAEEFVQRVQATVTLAAIHDEPKVGDMLARMALHLMRANGADVREQLYNALDRIQAAVTKDNC
;
A
#
# COMPACT_ATOMS: atom_id res chain seq x y z
N MET A 1 12.22 -7.78 12.09
CA MET A 1 12.14 -6.45 11.46
C MET A 1 10.67 -6.10 11.44
N ASP A 2 10.28 -5.04 12.13
CA ASP A 2 8.87 -4.68 12.24
C ASP A 2 8.42 -4.02 10.93
N TRP A 3 7.12 -4.04 10.62
CA TRP A 3 6.59 -3.36 9.44
C TRP A 3 6.96 -1.87 9.42
N VAL A 4 7.11 -1.25 10.59
CA VAL A 4 7.56 0.15 10.76
C VAL A 4 9.04 0.41 10.44
N ASP A 5 9.87 -0.62 10.40
CA ASP A 5 11.27 -0.50 9.95
C ASP A 5 11.39 -0.55 8.42
N TYR A 6 10.31 -0.87 7.71
CA TYR A 6 10.32 -0.95 6.26
C TYR A 6 10.31 0.47 5.67
N LYS A 7 11.19 0.75 4.68
CA LYS A 7 11.28 2.09 4.05
C LYS A 7 9.94 2.59 3.47
N GLY A 8 9.05 1.66 3.12
CA GLY A 8 7.70 1.94 2.64
C GLY A 8 6.60 1.82 3.70
N TYR A 9 6.95 1.80 4.99
CA TYR A 9 5.98 1.76 6.08
C TYR A 9 5.00 2.91 5.97
N PHE A 10 3.72 2.58 6.04
CA PHE A 10 2.67 3.58 6.11
C PHE A 10 1.63 3.17 7.16
N GLY A 11 1.67 3.91 8.26
CA GLY A 11 0.84 3.74 9.44
C GLY A 11 1.33 4.73 10.51
N PRO A 12 0.53 5.06 11.53
CA PRO A 12 1.03 5.89 12.61
C PRO A 12 2.17 5.17 13.32
N ASP A 13 3.40 5.69 13.20
CA ASP A 13 4.51 5.23 14.05
C ASP A 13 4.20 5.65 15.49
N ARG A 14 3.93 4.66 16.34
CA ARG A 14 3.56 4.87 17.75
C ARG A 14 4.58 4.31 18.72
N ARG A 15 5.82 4.06 18.26
CA ARG A 15 6.92 3.56 19.10
C ARG A 15 7.26 4.47 20.30
N GLY A 16 6.83 5.74 20.30
CA GLY A 16 7.14 6.73 21.34
C GLY A 16 6.06 7.07 22.39
N GLY A 17 4.88 6.44 22.40
CA GLY A 17 3.72 6.98 23.14
C GLY A 17 3.35 6.32 24.49
N ARG A 18 4.25 6.24 25.48
CA ARG A 18 3.86 5.85 26.87
C ARG A 18 3.27 7.04 27.64
N GLY A 19 2.05 7.48 27.29
CA GLY A 19 1.45 8.65 27.93
C GLY A 19 -0.08 8.69 27.89
N LYS A 20 -0.70 8.07 28.90
CA LYS A 20 -2.07 8.30 29.44
C LYS A 20 -3.18 8.79 28.47
N ILE A 21 -3.95 7.87 27.87
CA ILE A 21 -5.38 8.12 27.56
C ILE A 21 -6.21 6.85 27.82
N ARG A 22 -7.07 6.92 28.85
CA ARG A 22 -8.26 6.08 29.11
C ARG A 22 -9.47 6.99 28.81
N LEU A 23 -10.66 6.59 28.36
CA LEU A 23 -11.40 5.33 28.27
C LEU A 23 -12.19 5.33 26.94
N ASN A 24 -11.94 4.40 26.00
CA ASN A 24 -12.92 3.81 25.06
C ASN A 24 -12.24 2.79 24.13
N ASN A 25 -11.78 1.73 24.79
CA ASN A 25 -11.27 0.44 24.30
C ASN A 25 -11.96 -0.13 23.04
N ARG A 26 -11.65 0.36 21.83
CA ARG A 26 -11.80 -0.42 20.57
C ARG A 26 -10.54 -0.41 19.70
N ARG A 27 -9.68 0.60 19.87
CA ARG A 27 -8.36 0.74 19.21
C ARG A 27 -7.20 0.11 20.00
N LYS A 28 -7.48 -0.55 21.13
CA LYS A 28 -6.42 -0.97 22.08
C LYS A 28 -5.70 -2.27 21.73
N GLU A 29 -6.14 -3.01 20.72
CA GLU A 29 -5.54 -4.31 20.35
C GLU A 29 -5.23 -4.45 18.85
N ALA A 30 -5.40 -3.41 18.04
CA ALA A 30 -5.06 -3.51 16.61
C ALA A 30 -3.54 -3.35 16.41
N ASP A 31 -2.82 -4.45 16.63
CA ASP A 31 -1.50 -4.79 16.09
C ASP A 31 -0.52 -3.61 15.95
N VAL A 32 0.11 -3.34 17.08
CA VAL A 32 1.11 -2.30 17.32
C VAL A 32 2.38 -2.63 16.54
N ALA A 33 2.70 -1.85 15.51
CA ALA A 33 4.00 -1.81 14.82
C ALA A 33 4.53 -3.10 14.15
N GLY A 34 4.09 -4.30 14.55
CA GLY A 34 4.75 -5.56 14.22
C GLY A 34 4.16 -6.33 13.04
N ARG A 35 2.85 -6.27 12.82
CA ARG A 35 2.23 -7.01 11.71
C ARG A 35 1.97 -6.13 10.48
N PRO A 36 2.37 -6.60 9.29
CA PRO A 36 2.08 -5.88 8.05
C PRO A 36 0.56 -5.86 7.80
N PRO A 37 0.02 -4.80 7.16
CA PRO A 37 -1.41 -4.73 6.84
C PRO A 37 -1.80 -5.86 5.88
N SER A 38 -3.09 -6.18 5.81
CA SER A 38 -3.56 -7.09 4.76
C SER A 38 -3.32 -6.48 3.39
N LEU A 39 -3.02 -7.32 2.40
CA LEU A 39 -2.81 -6.89 1.01
C LEU A 39 -4.00 -6.09 0.48
N ARG A 40 -5.23 -6.50 0.81
CA ARG A 40 -6.46 -5.77 0.49
C ARG A 40 -6.48 -4.35 1.07
N THR A 41 -6.05 -4.16 2.32
CA THR A 41 -6.00 -2.82 2.96
C THR A 41 -4.97 -1.94 2.26
N ALA A 42 -3.81 -2.48 1.92
CA ALA A 42 -2.78 -1.73 1.20
C ALA A 42 -3.25 -1.31 -0.21
N LEU A 43 -3.96 -2.19 -0.94
CA LEU A 43 -4.54 -1.85 -2.24
C LEU A 43 -5.60 -0.74 -2.15
N LEU A 44 -6.45 -0.75 -1.11
CA LEU A 44 -7.41 0.34 -0.86
C LEU A 44 -6.69 1.67 -0.59
N GLN A 45 -5.61 1.65 0.18
CA GLN A 45 -4.81 2.85 0.44
C GLN A 45 -4.13 3.37 -0.83
N LEU A 46 -3.61 2.49 -1.70
CA LEU A 46 -3.10 2.89 -3.01
C LEU A 46 -4.19 3.55 -3.85
N ARG A 47 -5.40 2.99 -3.89
CA ARG A 47 -6.53 3.55 -4.65
C ARG A 47 -6.84 5.00 -4.24
N MET A 48 -6.83 5.31 -2.94
CA MET A 48 -7.10 6.68 -2.47
C MET A 48 -6.03 7.69 -2.90
N ARG A 49 -4.81 7.22 -3.16
CA ARG A 49 -3.65 8.07 -3.50
C ARG A 49 -3.42 8.24 -4.99
N VAL A 50 -4.23 7.60 -5.85
CA VAL A 50 -4.16 7.80 -7.31
C VAL A 50 -4.33 9.28 -7.68
N LEU A 51 -5.07 10.06 -6.88
CA LEU A 51 -5.23 11.50 -7.12
C LEU A 51 -3.93 12.29 -6.91
N GLU A 52 -3.01 11.80 -6.09
CA GLU A 52 -1.74 12.47 -5.75
C GLU A 52 -0.74 12.39 -6.93
N THR A 53 -0.94 11.47 -7.89
CA THR A 53 -0.03 11.24 -9.02
C THR A 53 -0.03 12.34 -10.08
N GLN A 54 -0.87 13.37 -9.92
CA GLN A 54 -0.88 14.54 -10.82
C GLN A 54 0.38 15.40 -10.66
N SER A 55 0.98 15.37 -9.48
CA SER A 55 2.24 16.07 -9.22
C SER A 55 3.43 15.12 -9.40
N PRO A 56 4.58 15.58 -9.91
CA PRO A 56 5.78 14.74 -10.01
C PRO A 56 6.20 14.12 -8.67
N ALA A 57 6.14 14.91 -7.59
CA ALA A 57 6.45 14.44 -6.24
C ALA A 57 5.45 13.38 -5.75
N GLY A 58 4.14 13.59 -5.97
CA GLY A 58 3.12 12.61 -5.60
C GLY A 58 3.16 11.34 -6.45
N ALA A 59 3.58 11.44 -7.72
CA ALA A 59 3.84 10.26 -8.56
C ALA A 59 5.02 9.45 -8.04
N GLU A 60 6.11 10.10 -7.62
CA GLU A 60 7.26 9.42 -6.99
C GLU A 60 6.88 8.73 -5.68
N GLU A 61 6.17 9.43 -4.79
CA GLU A 61 5.64 8.84 -3.55
C GLU A 61 4.71 7.65 -3.85
N PHE A 62 3.85 7.77 -4.85
CA PHE A 62 2.97 6.68 -5.26
C PHE A 62 3.76 5.47 -5.73
N VAL A 63 4.82 5.65 -6.53
CA VAL A 63 5.70 4.55 -6.96
C VAL A 63 6.35 3.87 -5.75
N GLN A 64 6.87 4.63 -4.79
CA GLN A 64 7.45 4.06 -3.56
C GLN A 64 6.42 3.22 -2.79
N ARG A 65 5.16 3.67 -2.74
CA ARG A 65 4.06 2.92 -2.10
C ARG A 65 3.69 1.65 -2.86
N VAL A 66 3.69 1.70 -4.18
CA VAL A 66 3.46 0.50 -5.00
C VAL A 66 4.58 -0.52 -4.75
N GLN A 67 5.84 -0.11 -4.72
CA GLN A 67 6.97 -0.98 -4.40
C GLN A 67 6.89 -1.58 -2.99
N ALA A 68 6.43 -0.80 -2.01
CA ALA A 68 6.16 -1.32 -0.66
C ALA A 68 5.06 -2.40 -0.67
N THR A 69 4.03 -2.20 -1.49
CA THR A 69 2.93 -3.15 -1.64
C THR A 69 3.34 -4.40 -2.42
N VAL A 70 4.31 -4.31 -3.34
CA VAL A 70 4.93 -5.50 -3.98
C VAL A 70 5.60 -6.37 -2.93
N THR A 71 6.38 -5.77 -2.03
CA THR A 71 7.04 -6.52 -0.96
C THR A 71 6.02 -7.10 0.02
N LEU A 72 4.94 -6.36 0.29
CA LEU A 72 3.83 -6.87 1.08
C LEU A 72 3.17 -8.09 0.43
N ALA A 73 2.96 -8.08 -0.89
CA ALA A 73 2.41 -9.21 -1.61
C ALA A 73 3.32 -10.45 -1.49
N ALA A 74 4.64 -10.28 -1.54
CA ALA A 74 5.58 -11.37 -1.30
C ALA A 74 5.50 -11.94 0.13
N ILE A 75 5.27 -11.09 1.15
CA ILE A 75 5.07 -11.53 2.54
C ILE A 75 3.79 -12.35 2.70
N HIS A 76 2.74 -12.05 1.93
CA HIS A 76 1.46 -12.77 1.94
C HIS A 76 1.40 -13.94 0.96
N ASP A 77 2.52 -14.35 0.36
CA ASP A 77 2.61 -15.43 -0.65
C ASP A 77 1.73 -15.20 -1.89
N GLU A 78 1.63 -13.93 -2.32
CA GLU A 78 0.81 -13.48 -3.45
C GLU A 78 1.70 -12.95 -4.61
N PRO A 79 2.58 -13.78 -5.20
CA PRO A 79 3.59 -13.30 -6.16
C PRO A 79 2.98 -12.72 -7.44
N LYS A 80 1.83 -13.25 -7.90
CA LYS A 80 1.12 -12.72 -9.07
C LYS A 80 0.70 -11.26 -8.86
N VAL A 81 0.22 -10.95 -7.66
CA VAL A 81 -0.18 -9.58 -7.29
C VAL A 81 1.05 -8.68 -7.22
N GLY A 82 2.15 -9.18 -6.65
CA GLY A 82 3.45 -8.51 -6.68
C GLY A 82 3.91 -8.14 -8.09
N ASP A 83 3.84 -9.08 -9.04
CA ASP A 83 4.22 -8.85 -10.44
C ASP A 83 3.34 -7.80 -11.13
N MET A 84 2.02 -7.85 -10.89
CA MET A 84 1.10 -6.86 -11.45
C MET A 84 1.37 -5.45 -10.93
N LEU A 85 1.65 -5.33 -9.62
CA LEU A 85 2.03 -4.06 -8.99
C LEU A 85 3.37 -3.55 -9.51
N ALA A 86 4.37 -4.42 -9.69
CA ALA A 86 5.68 -4.04 -10.22
C ALA A 86 5.58 -3.51 -11.66
N ARG A 87 4.77 -4.15 -12.51
CA ARG A 87 4.48 -3.66 -13.87
C ARG A 87 3.79 -2.31 -13.87
N MET A 88 2.85 -2.10 -12.94
CA MET A 88 2.17 -0.81 -12.77
C MET A 88 3.15 0.30 -12.36
N ALA A 89 4.08 0.04 -11.43
CA ALA A 89 5.12 1.00 -11.05
C ALA A 89 6.02 1.37 -12.23
N LEU A 90 6.46 0.38 -13.02
CA LEU A 90 7.25 0.61 -14.23
C LEU A 90 6.52 1.47 -15.26
N HIS A 91 5.21 1.25 -15.42
CA HIS A 91 4.38 2.06 -16.33
C HIS A 91 4.30 3.51 -15.85
N LEU A 92 4.07 3.72 -14.54
CA LEU A 92 3.98 5.05 -13.95
C LEU A 92 5.29 5.83 -14.07
N MET A 93 6.44 5.18 -13.84
CA MET A 93 7.77 5.79 -14.02
C MET A 93 8.01 6.25 -15.47
N ARG A 94 7.43 5.56 -16.46
CA ARG A 94 7.58 5.88 -17.90
C ARG A 94 6.61 6.95 -18.39
N ALA A 95 5.51 7.19 -17.68
CA ALA A 95 4.43 8.06 -18.12
C ALA A 95 4.82 9.55 -18.20
N ASN A 96 5.96 9.97 -17.62
CA ASN A 96 6.57 11.29 -17.74
C ASN A 96 5.57 12.48 -17.68
N GLY A 97 4.69 12.49 -16.68
CA GLY A 97 3.72 13.56 -16.46
C GLY A 97 2.41 13.43 -17.25
N ALA A 98 2.19 12.35 -18.00
CA ALA A 98 0.90 12.04 -18.58
C ALA A 98 -0.14 11.70 -17.48
N ASP A 99 -1.39 12.11 -17.69
CA ASP A 99 -2.49 11.70 -16.81
C ASP A 99 -2.79 10.22 -16.98
N VAL A 100 -2.40 9.42 -15.99
CA VAL A 100 -2.55 7.96 -15.97
C VAL A 100 -3.56 7.48 -14.94
N ARG A 101 -4.37 8.38 -14.34
CA ARG A 101 -5.28 8.04 -13.23
C ARG A 101 -6.27 6.94 -13.59
N GLU A 102 -6.90 7.04 -14.76
CA GLU A 102 -7.86 6.03 -15.23
C GLU A 102 -7.18 4.66 -15.40
N GLN A 103 -5.96 4.65 -15.95
CA GLN A 103 -5.18 3.43 -16.13
C GLN A 103 -4.77 2.82 -14.78
N LEU A 104 -4.40 3.66 -13.81
CA LEU A 104 -4.08 3.23 -12.45
C LEU A 104 -5.30 2.66 -11.72
N TYR A 105 -6.47 3.29 -11.83
CA TYR A 105 -7.71 2.75 -11.25
C TYR A 105 -8.06 1.39 -11.87
N ASN A 106 -8.02 1.29 -13.20
CA ASN A 106 -8.29 0.04 -13.91
C ASN A 106 -7.30 -1.06 -13.55
N ALA A 107 -6.01 -0.72 -13.39
CA ALA A 107 -4.99 -1.67 -12.96
C ALA A 107 -5.24 -2.16 -11.52
N LEU A 108 -5.52 -1.24 -10.60
CA LEU A 108 -5.83 -1.56 -9.21
C LEU A 108 -7.10 -2.42 -9.08
N ASP A 109 -8.14 -2.18 -9.88
CA ASP A 109 -9.35 -3.00 -9.90
C ASP A 109 -9.06 -4.44 -10.35
N ARG A 110 -8.22 -4.62 -11.38
CA ARG A 110 -7.78 -5.95 -11.83
C ARG A 110 -6.96 -6.66 -10.76
N ILE A 111 -6.06 -5.94 -10.07
CA ILE A 111 -5.23 -6.48 -9.01
C ILE A 111 -6.10 -6.91 -7.81
N GLN A 112 -7.06 -6.07 -7.43
CA GLN A 112 -7.98 -6.37 -6.32
C GLN A 112 -8.88 -7.57 -6.64
N ALA A 113 -9.30 -7.71 -7.90
CA ALA A 113 -10.04 -8.91 -8.35
C ALA A 113 -9.19 -10.18 -8.28
N ALA A 114 -7.89 -10.11 -8.58
CA ALA A 114 -6.97 -11.24 -8.46
C ALA A 114 -6.84 -11.72 -7.01
N VAL A 115 -6.61 -10.80 -6.06
CA VAL A 115 -6.56 -11.09 -4.62
C VAL A 115 -7.85 -11.76 -4.12
N THR A 116 -9.01 -11.40 -4.68
CA THR A 116 -10.29 -11.97 -4.24
C THR A 116 -10.50 -13.39 -4.77
N LYS A 117 -9.95 -13.73 -5.94
CA LYS A 117 -10.08 -15.06 -6.56
C LYS A 117 -9.18 -16.11 -5.93
N ASP A 118 -7.99 -15.73 -5.46
CA ASP A 118 -7.05 -16.67 -4.83
C ASP A 118 -7.48 -17.04 -3.38
N ASN A 119 -8.48 -16.35 -2.80
CA ASN A 119 -9.04 -16.60 -1.47
C ASN A 119 -10.35 -17.43 -1.47
N CYS A 120 -10.72 -18.07 -2.58
CA CYS A 120 -11.89 -18.94 -2.75
C CYS A 120 -11.47 -20.34 -3.19
#